data_AF-A0A2P4XJ61-F1
#
_entry.id   AF-A0A2P4XJ61-F1
#
_cell.length_a   1.000
_cell.length_b   1.000
_cell.length_c   1.000
_cell.angle_alpha   90.00
_cell.angle_beta   90.00
_cell.angle_gamma   90.00
#
_symmetry.space_group_name_H-M   'P 1'
#
loop_
_entity.id
_entity.type
_entity.pdbx_description
1 polymer ?
#
loop_
_entity_poly.entity_id
_entity_poly.type
_entity_poly.pdbx_seq_one_letter_code
_entity_poly.pdbx_strand_id
1 'polypeptide(L)'
;CSRTWKTREHLHPKVHTLPALTEAEILELNALPKQLDWCDQGMCTPSWNQHIPHYCGSCFAHGALSAAQDRIKMLHKAQGYVGPDVQLGRQTFLNCGPAHGLSDGCGGGEPSDVFEFMHHYGLPDETCVPYAATDYKKYTDTNGTCPPEGYCMNCITTPDHPQGPHCFPVKTVVRYRAKEYGRVSGEHAMMKELLNGPITCGIACSDEFTYNYSAGVFHDKTGFLDIDHDVEIVGWGEEADGTKYWNVRNSWGTYWGMKGFFKIVRGVNNLGIEADCHWVQPDISDEELVFSQTTPLYGGSLWGIVPFAKDAATTHPINTTADVVLSNLPLQSEELPEVVEIIGHTDKEIPMETVSLHMTKKSVMNEEQDASAENESIGLSVFALLSALIVLGTVISNLVTRFSRDETYNRLI
;
A
#
# COMPACT_ATOMS: atom_id res chain seq x y z
N CYS A 1 18.25 0.58 11.76
CA CYS A 1 17.14 1.01 12.64
C CYS A 1 17.59 0.77 14.08
N SER A 2 16.78 0.99 15.12
CA SER A 2 17.17 0.53 16.46
C SER A 2 16.04 -0.25 17.11
N ARG A 3 16.37 -1.39 17.69
CA ARG A 3 15.46 -2.23 18.45
C ARG A 3 15.64 -1.92 19.92
N THR A 4 14.55 -1.60 20.61
CA THR A 4 14.62 -1.08 21.99
C THR A 4 14.68 -2.20 23.02
N TRP A 5 14.20 -3.41 22.67
CA TRP A 5 14.13 -4.58 23.55
C TRP A 5 13.52 -4.29 24.92
N LYS A 6 12.68 -3.24 25.02
CA LYS A 6 12.06 -2.83 26.28
C LYS A 6 11.35 -4.03 26.89
N THR A 7 11.62 -4.27 28.18
CA THR A 7 11.07 -5.34 29.02
C THR A 7 11.24 -6.77 28.49
N ARG A 8 12.10 -7.00 27.49
CA ARG A 8 12.33 -8.32 26.88
C ARG A 8 13.81 -8.70 26.90
N GLU A 9 14.03 -10.00 26.93
CA GLU A 9 15.36 -10.53 26.69
C GLU A 9 15.73 -10.35 25.21
N HIS A 10 16.97 -9.96 24.94
CA HIS A 10 17.51 -9.95 23.58
C HIS A 10 17.44 -11.37 23.01
N LEU A 11 16.53 -11.60 22.06
CA LEU A 11 16.46 -12.86 21.29
C LEU A 11 17.54 -12.95 20.22
N HIS A 12 18.75 -12.55 20.59
CA HIS A 12 19.90 -12.59 19.71
C HIS A 12 20.25 -14.06 19.44
N PRO A 13 20.44 -14.50 18.19
CA PRO A 13 20.72 -15.91 17.88
C PRO A 13 21.98 -16.49 18.56
N LYS A 14 22.97 -15.65 18.87
CA LYS A 14 24.15 -16.01 19.70
C LYS A 14 23.81 -16.36 21.15
N VAL A 15 22.64 -15.96 21.64
CA VAL A 15 22.14 -16.21 23.01
C VAL A 15 21.05 -17.28 22.98
N HIS A 16 20.15 -17.20 22.00
CA HIS A 16 19.02 -18.11 21.82
C HIS A 16 19.09 -18.79 20.45
N THR A 17 19.54 -20.04 20.42
CA THR A 17 19.54 -20.84 19.20
C THR A 17 18.16 -21.41 18.94
N LEU A 18 17.67 -21.30 17.69
CA LEU A 18 16.44 -21.96 17.30
C LEU A 18 16.58 -23.49 17.46
N PRO A 19 15.58 -24.17 18.05
CA PRO A 19 15.62 -25.61 18.20
C PRO A 19 15.60 -26.29 16.82
N ALA A 20 16.24 -27.45 16.74
CA ALA A 20 16.13 -28.29 15.56
C ALA A 20 14.68 -28.79 15.41
N LEU A 21 14.22 -28.87 14.16
CA LEU A 21 12.89 -29.38 13.86
C LEU A 21 12.77 -30.85 14.25
N THR A 22 11.64 -31.19 14.85
CA THR A 22 11.23 -32.57 15.11
C THR A 22 10.81 -33.27 13.81
N GLU A 23 10.81 -34.61 13.79
CA GLU A 23 10.35 -35.38 12.64
C GLU A 23 8.90 -35.05 12.24
N ALA A 24 8.04 -34.77 13.22
CA ALA A 24 6.67 -34.36 12.99
C ALA A 24 6.59 -32.99 12.31
N GLU A 25 7.37 -32.01 12.76
CA GLU A 25 7.43 -30.68 12.15
C GLU A 25 8.00 -30.73 10.72
N ILE A 26 9.00 -31.58 10.47
CA ILE A 26 9.54 -31.82 9.12
C ILE A 26 8.45 -32.40 8.21
N LEU A 27 7.68 -33.37 8.70
CA LEU A 27 6.59 -33.97 7.95
C LEU A 27 5.50 -32.94 7.61
N GLU A 28 5.13 -32.09 8.58
CA GLU A 28 4.18 -31.00 8.38
C GLU A 28 4.71 -29.98 7.35
N LEU A 29 5.97 -29.56 7.46
CA LEU A 29 6.62 -28.65 6.51
C LEU A 29 6.56 -29.18 5.08
N ASN A 30 6.82 -30.48 4.91
CA ASN A 30 6.79 -31.13 3.60
C ASN A 30 5.37 -31.22 3.01
N ALA A 31 4.33 -31.09 3.83
CA ALA A 31 2.94 -31.08 3.40
C ALA A 31 2.43 -29.67 3.01
N LEU A 32 3.15 -28.61 3.40
CA LEU A 32 2.81 -27.23 3.02
C LEU A 32 3.09 -26.98 1.52
N PRO A 33 2.39 -26.02 0.89
CA PRO A 33 2.66 -25.69 -0.51
C PRO A 33 4.11 -25.22 -0.68
N LYS A 34 4.73 -25.59 -1.81
CA LYS A 34 6.12 -25.22 -2.12
C LYS A 34 6.33 -23.70 -2.24
N GLN A 35 5.28 -22.99 -2.63
CA GLN A 35 5.28 -21.55 -2.78
C GLN A 35 3.97 -20.98 -2.23
N LEU A 36 4.10 -19.88 -1.49
CA LEU A 36 3.00 -19.02 -1.08
C LEU A 36 3.47 -17.59 -1.27
N ASP A 37 2.65 -16.77 -1.93
CA ASP A 37 2.89 -15.34 -2.03
C ASP A 37 1.55 -14.61 -1.90
N TRP A 38 1.39 -13.82 -0.83
CA TRP A 38 0.19 -13.02 -0.63
C TRP A 38 0.10 -11.83 -1.57
N CYS A 39 1.23 -11.31 -2.06
CA CYS A 39 1.27 -10.21 -3.01
C CYS A 39 0.79 -10.64 -4.39
N ASP A 40 1.20 -11.82 -4.86
CA ASP A 40 0.71 -12.40 -6.13
C ASP A 40 -0.80 -12.68 -6.09
N GLN A 41 -1.36 -12.87 -4.89
CA GLN A 41 -2.81 -13.02 -4.67
C GLN A 41 -3.56 -11.68 -4.51
N GLY A 42 -2.85 -10.56 -4.68
CA GLY A 42 -3.38 -9.21 -4.58
C GLY A 42 -3.64 -8.73 -3.16
N MET A 43 -3.16 -9.44 -2.13
CA MET A 43 -3.40 -9.13 -0.70
C MET A 43 -2.42 -8.12 -0.12
N CYS A 44 -1.41 -7.76 -0.89
CA CYS A 44 -0.44 -6.77 -0.51
C CYS A 44 -0.95 -5.34 -0.72
N THR A 45 -0.78 -4.50 0.29
CA THR A 45 -0.94 -3.03 0.21
C THR A 45 0.35 -2.38 -0.31
N PRO A 46 0.34 -1.07 -0.68
CA PRO A 46 1.49 -0.41 -1.29
C PRO A 46 2.77 -0.44 -0.44
N SER A 47 3.93 -0.47 -1.10
CA SER A 47 5.24 -0.35 -0.45
C SER A 47 5.50 1.06 0.08
N TRP A 48 6.19 1.15 1.21
CA TRP A 48 6.49 2.41 1.91
C TRP A 48 7.98 2.73 1.94
N ASN A 49 8.30 4.00 2.22
CA ASN A 49 9.67 4.45 2.44
C ASN A 49 9.78 5.21 3.76
N GLN A 50 10.39 4.59 4.76
CA GLN A 50 10.56 5.17 6.08
C GLN A 50 11.60 6.31 6.11
N HIS A 51 12.50 6.39 5.13
CA HIS A 51 13.67 7.28 5.15
C HIS A 51 13.40 8.68 4.56
N ILE A 52 12.16 8.98 4.16
CA ILE A 52 11.78 10.25 3.56
C ILE A 52 10.57 10.86 4.28
N PRO A 53 10.47 12.21 4.36
CA PRO A 53 11.41 13.21 3.81
C PRO A 53 12.74 13.34 4.58
N HIS A 54 12.82 12.77 5.77
CA HIS A 54 14.02 12.71 6.60
C HIS A 54 14.22 11.29 7.13
N TYR A 55 15.44 10.99 7.60
CA TYR A 55 15.70 9.69 8.20
C TYR A 55 14.90 9.52 9.50
N CYS A 56 14.13 8.43 9.57
CA CYS A 56 13.44 7.97 10.77
C CYS A 56 13.66 6.46 10.93
N GLY A 57 14.11 6.03 12.11
CA GLY A 57 14.31 4.62 12.46
C GLY A 57 13.01 3.91 12.80
N SER A 58 12.03 3.92 11.89
CA SER A 58 10.65 3.45 12.10
C SER A 58 10.30 2.14 11.37
N CYS A 59 11.29 1.31 11.05
CA CYS A 59 11.13 0.01 10.40
C CYS A 59 10.15 -0.90 11.12
N PHE A 60 10.23 -0.98 12.45
CA PHE A 60 9.34 -1.76 13.30
C PHE A 60 7.86 -1.35 13.10
N ALA A 61 7.60 -0.04 13.01
CA ALA A 61 6.28 0.49 12.72
C ALA A 61 5.86 0.20 11.28
N HIS A 62 6.76 0.33 10.32
CA HIS A 62 6.46 0.05 8.91
C HIS A 62 6.16 -1.42 8.67
N GLY A 63 7.00 -2.33 9.15
CA GLY A 63 6.82 -3.78 9.00
C GLY A 63 5.56 -4.27 9.72
N ALA A 64 5.32 -3.81 10.95
CA ALA A 64 4.14 -4.19 11.72
C ALA A 64 2.84 -3.69 11.08
N LEU A 65 2.80 -2.41 10.69
CA LEU A 65 1.60 -1.83 10.10
C LEU A 65 1.34 -2.38 8.70
N SER A 66 2.37 -2.63 7.89
CA SER A 66 2.18 -3.29 6.59
C SER A 66 1.57 -4.69 6.74
N ALA A 67 2.06 -5.50 7.70
CA ALA A 67 1.49 -6.82 7.99
C ALA A 67 0.04 -6.73 8.49
N ALA A 68 -0.25 -5.77 9.37
CA ALA A 68 -1.61 -5.54 9.85
C ALA A 68 -2.56 -5.11 8.72
N GLN A 69 -2.11 -4.22 7.83
CA GLN A 69 -2.88 -3.73 6.68
C GLN A 69 -3.18 -4.83 5.67
N ASP A 70 -2.18 -5.65 5.33
CA ASP A 70 -2.37 -6.76 4.41
C ASP A 70 -3.36 -7.78 5.00
N ARG A 71 -3.31 -8.04 6.31
CA ARG A 71 -4.30 -8.87 7.01
C ARG A 71 -5.69 -8.23 7.07
N ILE A 72 -5.82 -6.91 7.21
CA ILE A 72 -7.10 -6.20 7.08
C ILE A 72 -7.68 -6.40 5.68
N LYS A 73 -6.86 -6.23 4.64
CA LYS A 73 -7.27 -6.47 3.25
C LYS A 73 -7.73 -7.90 3.01
N MET A 74 -7.08 -8.89 3.62
CA MET A 74 -7.52 -10.29 3.59
C MET A 74 -8.90 -10.48 4.24
N LEU A 75 -9.15 -9.86 5.40
CA LEU A 75 -10.46 -9.89 6.06
C LEU A 75 -11.55 -9.23 5.20
N HIS A 76 -11.25 -8.07 4.63
CA HIS A 76 -12.14 -7.37 3.71
C HIS A 76 -12.50 -8.23 2.50
N LYS A 77 -11.52 -8.87 1.86
CA LYS A 77 -11.79 -9.80 0.75
C LYS A 77 -12.67 -10.98 1.19
N ALA A 78 -12.43 -11.55 2.37
CA ALA A 78 -13.24 -12.63 2.92
C ALA A 78 -14.71 -12.21 3.18
N GLN A 79 -14.93 -10.93 3.47
CA GLN A 79 -16.26 -10.33 3.64
C GLN A 79 -16.89 -9.83 2.32
N GLY A 80 -16.19 -9.96 1.18
CA GLY A 80 -16.67 -9.48 -0.12
C GLY A 80 -16.63 -7.95 -0.27
N TYR A 81 -15.83 -7.25 0.55
CA TYR A 81 -15.62 -5.82 0.44
C TYR A 81 -14.81 -5.48 -0.83
N VAL A 82 -15.26 -4.45 -1.56
CA VAL A 82 -14.65 -4.00 -2.84
C VAL A 82 -14.21 -2.53 -2.80
N GLY A 83 -14.11 -1.95 -1.60
CA GLY A 83 -13.68 -0.57 -1.41
C GLY A 83 -12.15 -0.41 -1.33
N PRO A 84 -11.68 0.78 -0.92
CA PRO A 84 -10.25 1.07 -0.83
C PRO A 84 -9.54 0.25 0.24
N ASP A 85 -8.25 -0.02 -0.01
CA ASP A 85 -7.37 -0.61 0.99
C ASP A 85 -7.15 0.36 2.16
N VAL A 86 -7.25 -0.13 3.39
CA VAL A 86 -6.97 0.64 4.60
C VAL A 86 -5.50 0.99 4.69
N GLN A 87 -5.19 2.28 4.88
CA GLN A 87 -3.84 2.72 5.16
C GLN A 87 -3.70 3.03 6.64
N LEU A 88 -2.95 2.27 7.44
CA LEU A 88 -2.86 2.53 8.88
C LEU A 88 -1.94 3.72 9.18
N GLY A 89 -2.39 4.60 10.08
CA GLY A 89 -1.71 5.82 10.51
C GLY A 89 -0.35 5.59 11.17
N ARG A 90 0.71 5.55 10.35
CA ARG A 90 2.11 5.34 10.80
C ARG A 90 2.56 6.51 11.66
N GLN A 91 2.25 7.72 11.23
CA GLN A 91 2.63 8.93 11.95
C GLN A 91 1.90 9.03 13.29
N THR A 92 0.63 8.59 13.36
CA THR A 92 -0.14 8.53 14.61
C THR A 92 0.56 7.65 15.63
N PHE A 93 1.00 6.45 15.23
CA PHE A 93 1.75 5.58 16.14
C PHE A 93 3.07 6.25 16.59
N LEU A 94 3.86 6.83 15.68
CA LEU A 94 5.13 7.48 16.02
C LEU A 94 4.98 8.73 16.91
N ASN A 95 3.84 9.41 16.82
CA ASN A 95 3.49 10.54 17.67
C ASN A 95 3.03 10.08 19.06
N CYS A 96 2.25 9.00 19.13
CA CYS A 96 1.51 8.64 20.34
C CYS A 96 2.12 7.50 21.14
N GLY A 97 2.66 6.46 20.49
CA GLY A 97 3.19 5.26 21.15
C GLY A 97 4.12 5.59 22.33
N PRO A 98 5.13 6.48 22.15
CA PRO A 98 6.08 6.82 23.20
C PRO A 98 5.44 7.40 24.47
N ALA A 99 4.33 8.13 24.36
CA ALA A 99 3.58 8.65 25.51
C ALA A 99 2.92 7.54 26.35
N HIS A 100 2.74 6.35 25.77
CA HIS A 100 2.22 5.17 26.44
C HIS A 100 3.33 4.20 26.86
N GLY A 101 4.59 4.62 26.83
CA GLY A 101 5.74 3.77 27.14
C GLY A 101 6.13 2.80 26.02
N LEU A 102 5.52 2.91 24.85
CA LEU A 102 5.72 2.02 23.71
C LEU A 102 6.68 2.66 22.69
N SER A 103 7.72 1.95 22.28
CA SER A 103 8.78 2.44 21.37
C SER A 103 9.51 3.71 21.84
N ASP A 104 10.44 4.22 21.02
CA ASP A 104 11.13 5.50 21.15
C ASP A 104 10.92 6.39 19.90
N GLY A 105 9.81 6.19 19.19
CA GLY A 105 9.48 6.94 17.97
C GLY A 105 10.48 6.66 16.84
N CYS A 106 11.07 7.70 16.25
CA CYS A 106 12.13 7.52 15.25
C CYS A 106 13.44 6.98 15.84
N GLY A 107 13.55 6.94 17.17
CA GLY A 107 14.69 6.33 17.88
C GLY A 107 14.67 4.80 17.89
N GLY A 108 13.59 4.17 17.41
CA GLY A 108 13.47 2.71 17.37
C GLY A 108 12.27 2.17 18.14
N GLY A 109 12.04 0.87 18.03
CA GLY A 109 10.91 0.21 18.67
C GLY A 109 10.82 -1.25 18.27
N GLU A 110 9.68 -1.87 18.56
CA GLU A 110 9.43 -3.28 18.31
C GLU A 110 8.06 -3.48 17.64
N PRO A 111 7.90 -4.51 16.78
CA PRO A 111 6.58 -4.81 16.20
C PRO A 111 5.49 -5.05 17.27
N SER A 112 5.86 -5.64 18.41
CA SER A 112 4.96 -5.82 19.55
C SER A 112 4.43 -4.50 20.12
N ASP A 113 5.25 -3.43 20.14
CA ASP A 113 4.83 -2.11 20.64
C ASP A 113 3.66 -1.57 19.82
N VAL A 114 3.69 -1.82 18.51
CA VAL A 114 2.65 -1.40 17.56
C VAL A 114 1.38 -2.19 17.79
N PHE A 115 1.48 -3.52 17.91
CA PHE A 115 0.31 -4.37 18.11
C PHE A 115 -0.32 -4.17 19.50
N GLU A 116 0.48 -3.91 20.54
CA GLU A 116 -0.01 -3.53 21.86
C GLU A 116 -0.76 -2.19 21.81
N PHE A 117 -0.22 -1.19 21.10
CA PHE A 117 -0.91 0.08 20.89
C PHE A 117 -2.23 -0.12 20.13
N MET A 118 -2.23 -0.94 19.08
CA MET A 118 -3.45 -1.29 18.33
C MET A 118 -4.47 -2.01 19.22
N HIS A 119 -4.03 -2.88 20.14
CA HIS A 119 -4.91 -3.62 21.04
C HIS A 119 -5.62 -2.69 22.02
N HIS A 120 -4.89 -1.78 22.65
CA HIS A 120 -5.43 -0.90 23.70
C HIS A 120 -6.13 0.35 23.16
N TYR A 121 -5.59 0.95 22.11
CA TYR A 121 -6.03 2.26 21.62
C TYR A 121 -6.59 2.17 20.20
N GLY A 122 -5.99 1.34 19.35
CA GLY A 122 -6.28 1.27 17.92
C GLY A 122 -5.58 2.39 17.15
N LEU A 123 -5.53 2.25 15.84
CA LEU A 123 -4.94 3.24 14.93
C LEU A 123 -5.98 3.76 13.94
N PRO A 124 -5.95 5.05 13.61
CA PRO A 124 -6.77 5.59 12.54
C PRO A 124 -6.18 5.24 11.18
N ASP A 125 -6.90 5.63 10.13
CA ASP A 125 -6.36 5.66 8.77
C ASP A 125 -5.27 6.75 8.64
N GLU A 126 -4.35 6.56 7.70
CA GLU A 126 -3.21 7.42 7.37
C GLU A 126 -3.64 8.85 7.00
N THR A 127 -4.85 9.01 6.48
CA THR A 127 -5.44 10.33 6.21
C THR A 127 -5.59 11.21 7.45
N CYS A 128 -5.57 10.64 8.66
CA CYS A 128 -5.62 11.42 9.90
C CYS A 128 -4.37 12.27 10.14
N VAL A 129 -3.19 11.68 9.92
CA VAL A 129 -1.90 12.37 9.99
C VAL A 129 -0.95 11.64 9.02
N PRO A 130 -0.68 12.21 7.84
CA PRO A 130 0.22 11.58 6.88
C PRO A 130 1.64 11.40 7.43
N TYR A 131 2.32 10.35 6.97
CA TYR A 131 3.69 10.05 7.31
C TYR A 131 4.62 11.20 6.96
N ALA A 132 5.30 11.70 7.97
CA ALA A 132 6.21 12.84 7.86
C ALA A 132 7.64 12.49 8.30
N ALA A 133 7.93 11.22 8.59
CA ALA A 133 9.20 10.76 9.16
C ALA A 133 9.65 11.58 10.38
N THR A 134 8.70 11.89 11.26
CA THR A 134 8.93 12.57 12.55
C THR A 134 8.31 11.75 13.67
N ASP A 135 8.46 12.20 14.91
CA ASP A 135 7.92 11.50 16.07
C ASP A 135 7.37 12.48 17.12
N TYR A 136 7.03 11.93 18.28
CA TYR A 136 6.50 12.65 19.44
C TYR A 136 7.35 13.85 19.90
N LYS A 137 8.66 13.90 19.60
CA LYS A 137 9.57 14.96 20.11
C LYS A 137 9.24 16.34 19.57
N LYS A 138 8.48 16.44 18.48
CA LYS A 138 7.99 17.72 17.95
C LYS A 138 6.93 18.38 18.83
N TYR A 139 6.31 17.62 19.75
CA TYR A 139 5.34 18.14 20.69
C TYR A 139 6.03 18.50 22.01
N THR A 140 5.76 19.72 22.49
CA THR A 140 6.24 20.22 23.77
C THR A 140 5.09 20.28 24.77
N ASP A 141 5.40 20.22 26.07
CA ASP A 141 4.42 20.39 27.15
C ASP A 141 3.21 19.45 27.14
N THR A 142 3.37 18.22 26.63
CA THR A 142 2.27 17.25 26.52
C THR A 142 1.90 16.53 27.83
N ASN A 143 2.61 16.84 28.93
CA ASN A 143 2.49 16.15 30.22
C ASN A 143 2.56 14.60 30.10
N GLY A 144 3.37 14.11 29.16
CA GLY A 144 3.53 12.67 28.91
C GLY A 144 2.32 12.00 28.25
N THR A 145 1.41 12.77 27.64
CA THR A 145 0.27 12.23 26.89
C THR A 145 0.43 12.46 25.39
N CYS A 146 -0.25 11.66 24.55
CA CYS A 146 -0.31 11.96 23.13
C CYS A 146 -1.22 13.19 22.91
N PRO A 147 -0.74 14.26 22.28
CA PRO A 147 -1.59 15.40 21.96
C PRO A 147 -2.62 15.01 20.89
N PRO A 148 -3.86 15.53 20.96
CA PRO A 148 -4.92 15.19 19.99
C PRO A 148 -4.53 15.41 18.52
N GLU A 149 -3.78 16.48 18.23
CA GLU A 149 -3.24 16.79 16.90
C GLU A 149 -2.17 15.81 16.42
N GLY A 150 -1.57 15.04 17.34
CA GLY A 150 -0.69 13.92 17.01
C GLY A 150 -1.43 12.65 16.64
N TYR A 151 -2.70 12.53 17.03
CA TYR A 151 -3.51 11.35 16.77
C TYR A 151 -4.30 11.45 15.46
N CYS A 152 -5.08 12.52 15.29
CA CYS A 152 -5.81 12.78 14.05
C CYS A 152 -6.19 14.27 13.95
N MET A 153 -5.90 14.88 12.80
CA MET A 153 -6.11 16.30 12.58
C MET A 153 -6.69 16.58 11.20
N ASN A 154 -7.51 17.61 11.10
CA ASN A 154 -7.95 18.17 9.83
C ASN A 154 -7.62 19.67 9.78
N CYS A 155 -7.28 20.17 8.59
CA CYS A 155 -6.92 21.55 8.34
C CYS A 155 -7.74 22.07 7.16
N ILE A 156 -8.59 23.08 7.39
CA ILE A 156 -9.46 23.65 6.36
C ILE A 156 -9.28 25.16 6.27
N THR A 157 -9.27 25.70 5.05
CA THR A 157 -9.35 27.15 4.85
C THR A 157 -10.83 27.55 4.90
N THR A 158 -11.20 28.43 5.83
CA THR A 158 -12.55 28.97 5.92
C THR A 158 -12.57 30.45 5.52
N PRO A 159 -13.72 30.99 5.08
CA PRO A 159 -13.88 32.44 4.90
C PRO A 159 -13.53 33.24 6.16
N ASP A 160 -13.75 32.67 7.35
CA ASP A 160 -13.45 33.27 8.65
C ASP A 160 -11.94 33.27 9.01
N HIS A 161 -11.15 32.43 8.33
CA HIS A 161 -9.70 32.35 8.48
C HIS A 161 -8.99 32.54 7.13
N PRO A 162 -9.03 33.74 6.53
CA PRO A 162 -8.50 33.99 5.19
C PRO A 162 -6.96 33.98 5.13
N GLN A 163 -6.27 34.01 6.29
CA GLN A 163 -4.81 34.08 6.36
C GLN A 163 -4.13 32.70 6.38
N GLY A 164 -4.88 31.60 6.42
CA GLY A 164 -4.32 30.24 6.42
C GLY A 164 -5.31 29.18 6.89
N PRO A 165 -4.97 27.89 6.73
CA PRO A 165 -5.85 26.81 7.14
C PRO A 165 -6.03 26.79 8.67
N HIS A 166 -7.27 26.69 9.11
CA HIS A 166 -7.62 26.41 10.50
C HIS A 166 -7.56 24.90 10.75
N CYS A 167 -6.65 24.48 11.63
CA CYS A 167 -6.45 23.08 11.99
C CYS A 167 -7.14 22.74 13.32
N PHE A 168 -7.79 21.57 13.38
CA PHE A 168 -8.47 21.08 14.57
C PHE A 168 -8.36 19.55 14.68
N PRO A 169 -8.30 19.00 15.92
CA PRO A 169 -8.25 17.56 16.12
C PRO A 169 -9.60 16.90 15.82
N VAL A 170 -9.56 15.76 15.15
CA VAL A 170 -10.75 14.94 14.88
C VAL A 170 -11.03 14.05 16.09
N LYS A 171 -12.18 14.25 16.72
CA LYS A 171 -12.52 13.57 17.99
C LYS A 171 -13.00 12.13 17.80
N THR A 172 -13.56 11.85 16.64
CA THR A 172 -14.24 10.60 16.36
C THR A 172 -13.74 10.04 15.04
N VAL A 173 -13.07 8.89 15.12
CA VAL A 173 -12.43 8.22 13.98
C VAL A 173 -12.63 6.72 14.09
N VAL A 174 -12.68 6.03 12.95
CA VAL A 174 -12.56 4.57 12.92
C VAL A 174 -11.19 4.19 13.47
N ARG A 175 -11.15 3.20 14.37
CA ARG A 175 -9.91 2.69 14.93
C ARG A 175 -9.76 1.22 14.59
N TYR A 176 -8.71 0.90 13.84
CA TYR A 176 -8.30 -0.45 13.56
C TYR A 176 -7.52 -0.99 14.75
N ARG A 177 -7.99 -2.11 15.32
CA ARG A 177 -7.42 -2.69 16.54
C ARG A 177 -6.72 -4.01 16.27
N ALA A 178 -5.92 -4.44 17.22
CA ALA A 178 -5.42 -5.80 17.29
C ALA A 178 -6.32 -6.57 18.25
N LYS A 179 -7.04 -7.59 17.76
CA LYS A 179 -7.81 -8.49 18.62
C LYS A 179 -6.88 -9.36 19.46
N GLU A 180 -5.94 -9.99 18.77
CA GLU A 180 -4.91 -10.85 19.31
C GLU A 180 -3.60 -10.57 18.56
N TYR A 181 -2.48 -10.75 19.22
CA TYR A 181 -1.16 -10.65 18.62
C TYR A 181 -0.19 -11.54 19.38
N GLY A 182 0.89 -11.94 18.72
CA GLY A 182 1.81 -12.88 19.32
C GLY A 182 3.13 -12.97 18.59
N ARG A 183 3.93 -13.93 19.03
CA ARG A 183 5.28 -14.17 18.53
C ARG A 183 5.37 -15.56 17.91
N VAL A 184 6.18 -15.67 16.87
CA VAL A 184 6.56 -16.93 16.24
C VAL A 184 8.04 -16.89 15.90
N SER A 185 8.67 -18.05 15.88
CA SER A 185 10.09 -18.19 15.58
C SER A 185 10.35 -19.56 14.97
N GLY A 186 11.33 -19.64 14.08
CA GLY A 186 11.68 -20.85 13.35
C GLY A 186 10.81 -21.10 12.13
N GLU A 187 11.42 -21.75 11.14
CA GLU A 187 10.85 -21.98 9.81
C GLU A 187 9.43 -22.57 9.86
N HIS A 188 9.22 -23.64 10.65
CA HIS A 188 7.93 -24.31 10.75
C HIS A 188 6.82 -23.41 11.29
N ALA A 189 7.04 -22.75 12.43
CA ALA A 189 6.03 -21.89 13.04
C ALA A 189 5.70 -20.68 12.14
N MET A 190 6.73 -20.09 11.52
CA MET A 190 6.56 -18.97 10.59
C MET A 190 5.74 -19.38 9.35
N MET A 191 6.05 -20.52 8.72
CA MET A 191 5.29 -20.98 7.55
C MET A 191 3.82 -21.29 7.90
N LYS A 192 3.57 -21.85 9.09
CA LYS A 192 2.20 -22.10 9.56
C LYS A 192 1.44 -20.81 9.79
N GLU A 193 2.06 -19.81 10.42
CA GLU A 193 1.40 -18.52 10.66
C GLU A 193 1.20 -17.73 9.36
N LEU A 194 2.11 -17.85 8.40
CA LEU A 194 1.97 -17.21 7.09
C LEU A 194 0.77 -17.74 6.29
N LEU A 195 0.21 -18.91 6.61
CA LEU A 195 -1.08 -19.34 6.05
C LEU A 195 -2.26 -18.46 6.50
N ASN A 196 -2.12 -17.74 7.62
CA ASN A 196 -3.10 -16.79 8.14
C ASN A 196 -2.86 -15.36 7.65
N GLY A 197 -1.68 -15.08 7.07
CA GLY A 197 -1.32 -13.78 6.50
C GLY A 197 0.12 -13.36 6.80
N PRO A 198 0.59 -12.24 6.23
CA PRO A 198 1.96 -11.74 6.43
C PRO A 198 2.35 -11.54 7.90
N ILE A 199 3.64 -11.66 8.22
CA ILE A 199 4.20 -11.50 9.57
C ILE A 199 5.37 -10.51 9.55
N THR A 200 5.66 -9.89 10.68
CA THR A 200 6.79 -8.95 10.82
C THR A 200 7.95 -9.62 11.54
N CYS A 201 9.14 -9.59 10.98
CA CYS A 201 10.32 -10.24 11.54
C CYS A 201 11.49 -9.27 11.67
N GLY A 202 12.25 -9.42 12.76
CA GLY A 202 13.52 -8.74 12.91
C GLY A 202 14.58 -9.36 12.00
N ILE A 203 15.44 -8.55 11.40
CA ILE A 203 16.58 -8.96 10.57
C ILE A 203 17.81 -8.09 10.85
N ALA A 204 19.00 -8.67 10.73
CA ALA A 204 20.26 -7.94 10.80
C ALA A 204 20.62 -7.33 9.43
N CYS A 205 20.89 -6.03 9.39
CA CYS A 205 21.29 -5.33 8.16
C CYS A 205 22.81 -5.36 7.96
N SER A 206 23.33 -6.43 7.34
CA SER A 206 24.72 -6.44 6.87
C SER A 206 24.98 -5.36 5.80
N ASP A 207 26.24 -4.95 5.61
CA ASP A 207 26.61 -3.96 4.58
C ASP A 207 26.20 -4.41 3.17
N GLU A 208 26.44 -5.69 2.84
CA GLU A 208 26.09 -6.26 1.54
C GLU A 208 24.57 -6.26 1.32
N PHE A 209 23.80 -6.62 2.35
CA PHE A 209 22.34 -6.55 2.29
C PHE A 209 21.86 -5.11 2.08
N THR A 210 22.42 -4.16 2.83
CA THR A 210 21.94 -2.79 2.88
C THR A 210 22.24 -2.03 1.59
N TYR A 211 23.48 -2.13 1.12
CA TYR A 211 24.00 -1.28 0.04
C TYR A 211 24.06 -1.96 -1.32
N ASN A 212 24.13 -3.29 -1.38
CA ASN A 212 24.43 -4.02 -2.62
C ASN A 212 23.30 -4.96 -3.08
N TYR A 213 22.31 -5.26 -2.23
CA TYR A 213 21.18 -6.08 -2.67
C TYR A 213 20.35 -5.38 -3.76
N SER A 214 20.12 -6.09 -4.85
CA SER A 214 19.30 -5.63 -5.98
C SER A 214 18.27 -6.68 -6.43
N ALA A 215 18.69 -7.94 -6.57
CA ALA A 215 17.81 -9.05 -6.93
C ALA A 215 18.41 -10.41 -6.55
N GLY A 216 17.58 -11.46 -6.65
CA GLY A 216 17.97 -12.85 -6.39
C GLY A 216 17.75 -13.28 -4.95
N VAL A 217 18.05 -14.55 -4.63
CA VAL A 217 17.98 -15.06 -3.26
C VAL A 217 19.24 -14.65 -2.52
N PHE A 218 19.09 -13.72 -1.57
CA PHE A 218 20.18 -13.25 -0.74
C PHE A 218 20.64 -14.34 0.26
N HIS A 219 21.94 -14.44 0.44
CA HIS A 219 22.57 -15.33 1.42
C HIS A 219 23.82 -14.64 1.97
N ASP A 220 23.70 -14.08 3.16
CA ASP A 220 24.85 -13.55 3.89
C ASP A 220 25.76 -14.71 4.34
N LYS A 221 27.04 -14.61 4.01
CA LYS A 221 28.06 -15.59 4.39
C LYS A 221 28.95 -15.11 5.53
N THR A 222 28.71 -13.89 6.04
CA THR A 222 29.51 -13.29 7.11
C THR A 222 29.11 -13.82 8.49
N GLY A 223 27.86 -14.30 8.62
CA GLY A 223 27.31 -14.74 9.91
C GLY A 223 26.87 -13.56 10.77
N PHE A 224 26.52 -12.44 10.13
CA PHE A 224 26.02 -11.25 10.83
C PHE A 224 24.62 -11.51 11.38
N LEU A 225 24.44 -11.31 12.68
CA LEU A 225 23.22 -11.69 13.41
C LEU A 225 22.75 -10.62 14.39
N ASP A 226 23.38 -9.44 14.35
CA ASP A 226 23.07 -8.33 15.24
C ASP A 226 21.81 -7.62 14.69
N ILE A 227 20.64 -8.15 15.07
CA ILE A 227 19.33 -7.71 14.55
C ILE A 227 19.07 -6.24 14.91
N ASP A 228 18.93 -5.39 13.89
CA ASP A 228 18.81 -3.94 14.01
C ASP A 228 17.74 -3.33 13.06
N HIS A 229 16.95 -4.18 12.40
CA HIS A 229 15.91 -3.80 11.45
C HIS A 229 14.72 -4.75 11.53
N ASP A 230 13.57 -4.32 11.03
CA ASP A 230 12.33 -5.10 10.98
C ASP A 230 11.71 -5.00 9.59
N VAL A 231 11.24 -6.14 9.08
CA VAL A 231 10.71 -6.32 7.73
C VAL A 231 9.47 -7.19 7.77
N GLU A 232 8.67 -7.18 6.71
CA GLU A 232 7.47 -8.01 6.61
C GLU A 232 7.71 -9.19 5.69
N ILE A 233 7.50 -10.41 6.17
CA ILE A 233 7.50 -11.62 5.35
C ILE A 233 6.09 -11.80 4.79
N VAL A 234 5.98 -11.84 3.46
CA VAL A 234 4.71 -11.97 2.73
C VAL A 234 4.49 -13.37 2.14
N GLY A 235 5.50 -14.25 2.26
CA GLY A 235 5.44 -15.57 1.68
C GLY A 235 6.78 -16.30 1.64
N TRP A 236 6.81 -17.40 0.92
CA TRP A 236 8.00 -18.22 0.70
C TRP A 236 7.95 -18.88 -0.68
N GLY A 237 9.11 -19.37 -1.13
CA GLY A 237 9.20 -20.17 -2.34
C GLY A 237 10.43 -21.07 -2.38
N GLU A 238 10.62 -21.67 -3.54
CA GLU A 238 11.75 -22.51 -3.90
C GLU A 238 12.12 -22.18 -5.36
N GLU A 239 13.38 -21.86 -5.62
CA GLU A 239 13.91 -21.66 -6.96
C GLU A 239 14.08 -23.01 -7.68
N ALA A 240 14.28 -23.00 -9.00
CA ALA A 240 14.40 -24.21 -9.81
C ALA A 240 15.60 -25.11 -9.43
N ASP A 241 16.63 -24.53 -8.80
CA ASP A 241 17.81 -25.24 -8.29
C ASP A 241 17.60 -25.85 -6.89
N GLY A 242 16.41 -25.69 -6.31
CA GLY A 242 16.06 -26.16 -4.97
C GLY A 242 16.34 -25.15 -3.85
N THR A 243 16.84 -23.95 -4.16
CA THR A 243 17.10 -22.91 -3.16
C THR A 243 15.78 -22.38 -2.59
N LYS A 244 15.53 -22.66 -1.32
CA LYS A 244 14.37 -22.18 -0.57
C LYS A 244 14.58 -20.73 -0.11
N TYR A 245 13.54 -19.91 -0.20
CA TYR A 245 13.59 -18.51 0.22
C TYR A 245 12.32 -18.04 0.94
N TRP A 246 12.49 -16.99 1.74
CA TRP A 246 11.43 -16.10 2.19
C TRP A 246 11.24 -14.98 1.17
N ASN A 247 9.99 -14.61 0.85
CA ASN A 247 9.69 -13.38 0.12
C ASN A 247 9.32 -12.28 1.13
N VAL A 248 10.01 -11.14 1.06
CA VAL A 248 10.02 -10.15 2.13
C VAL A 248 9.85 -8.75 1.59
N ARG A 249 8.90 -7.99 2.13
CA ARG A 249 8.72 -6.56 1.89
C ARG A 249 9.61 -5.75 2.83
N ASN A 250 10.40 -4.84 2.25
CA ASN A 250 11.18 -3.86 2.98
C ASN A 250 10.46 -2.49 2.99
N SER A 251 10.96 -1.56 3.80
CA SER A 251 10.40 -0.24 4.05
C SER A 251 11.28 0.90 3.51
N TRP A 252 12.08 0.64 2.49
CA TRP A 252 13.06 1.60 1.93
C TRP A 252 12.67 2.15 0.54
N GLY A 253 11.38 2.05 0.20
CA GLY A 253 10.85 2.50 -1.08
C GLY A 253 11.03 1.49 -2.21
N THR A 254 10.28 1.70 -3.29
CA THR A 254 10.22 0.80 -4.44
C THR A 254 11.49 0.79 -5.29
N TYR A 255 12.37 1.77 -5.12
CA TYR A 255 13.64 1.84 -5.85
C TYR A 255 14.73 0.91 -5.26
N TRP A 256 14.52 0.39 -4.05
CA TRP A 256 15.47 -0.54 -3.42
C TRP A 256 15.07 -1.99 -3.73
N GLY A 257 16.07 -2.84 -4.01
CA GLY A 257 15.85 -4.27 -4.26
C GLY A 257 14.88 -4.54 -5.41
N MET A 258 14.02 -5.53 -5.22
CA MET A 258 13.04 -5.99 -6.20
C MET A 258 11.71 -5.24 -6.01
N LYS A 259 11.65 -3.97 -6.44
CA LYS A 259 10.47 -3.09 -6.24
C LYS A 259 10.12 -2.86 -4.75
N GLY A 260 11.13 -2.76 -3.90
CA GLY A 260 10.98 -2.65 -2.44
C GLY A 260 10.93 -3.99 -1.71
N PHE A 261 11.04 -5.12 -2.44
CA PHE A 261 11.06 -6.46 -1.87
C PHE A 261 12.45 -7.10 -2.00
N PHE A 262 12.65 -8.19 -1.26
CA PHE A 262 13.81 -9.05 -1.40
C PHE A 262 13.48 -10.50 -1.14
N LYS A 263 14.34 -11.39 -1.63
CA LYS A 263 14.34 -12.80 -1.26
C LYS A 263 15.56 -13.10 -0.40
N ILE A 264 15.39 -13.90 0.64
CA ILE A 264 16.49 -14.36 1.50
C ILE A 264 16.38 -15.86 1.75
N VAL A 265 17.50 -16.56 1.83
CA VAL A 265 17.54 -18.01 2.06
C VAL A 265 16.77 -18.40 3.33
N ARG A 266 15.93 -19.44 3.19
CA ARG A 266 15.04 -19.95 4.25
C ARG A 266 15.56 -21.27 4.85
N GLY A 267 15.31 -21.48 6.14
CA GLY A 267 15.58 -22.70 6.90
C GLY A 267 16.94 -22.70 7.61
N VAL A 268 17.70 -21.62 7.50
CA VAL A 268 19.05 -21.47 8.08
C VAL A 268 19.18 -20.24 8.95
N ASN A 269 18.08 -19.55 9.25
CA ASN A 269 18.04 -18.32 10.06
C ASN A 269 19.06 -17.26 9.59
N ASN A 270 19.19 -17.06 8.27
CA ASN A 270 20.16 -16.11 7.72
C ASN A 270 19.81 -14.69 8.14
N LEU A 271 20.82 -13.91 8.54
CA LEU A 271 20.65 -12.59 9.17
C LEU A 271 19.71 -12.57 10.39
N GLY A 272 19.46 -13.71 11.03
CA GLY A 272 18.59 -13.81 12.20
C GLY A 272 17.09 -13.68 11.90
N ILE A 273 16.67 -13.70 10.62
CA ILE A 273 15.29 -13.40 10.21
C ILE A 273 14.24 -14.37 10.78
N GLU A 274 14.64 -15.56 11.20
CA GLU A 274 13.73 -16.59 11.74
C GLU A 274 13.68 -16.57 13.28
N ALA A 275 14.43 -15.68 13.94
CA ALA A 275 14.60 -15.68 15.39
C ALA A 275 13.50 -14.93 16.15
N ASP A 276 12.96 -13.86 15.58
CA ASP A 276 11.99 -13.00 16.27
C ASP A 276 10.96 -12.40 15.30
N CYS A 277 9.84 -13.10 15.16
CA CYS A 277 8.72 -12.67 14.33
C CYS A 277 7.46 -12.45 15.16
N HIS A 278 6.59 -11.59 14.65
CA HIS A 278 5.37 -11.16 15.27
C HIS A 278 4.21 -11.22 14.28
N TRP A 279 3.04 -11.56 14.79
CA TRP A 279 1.79 -11.61 14.01
C TRP A 279 0.68 -10.87 14.75
N VAL A 280 -0.35 -10.48 14.00
CA VAL A 280 -1.53 -9.80 14.53
C VAL A 280 -2.80 -10.36 13.88
N GLN A 281 -3.86 -10.47 14.66
CA GLN A 281 -5.22 -10.65 14.15
C GLN A 281 -5.94 -9.29 14.24
N PRO A 282 -6.20 -8.62 13.10
CA PRO A 282 -6.88 -7.33 13.13
C PRO A 282 -8.34 -7.44 13.57
N ASP A 283 -8.82 -6.39 14.21
CA ASP A 283 -10.23 -6.14 14.49
C ASP A 283 -10.67 -4.87 13.75
N ILE A 284 -11.65 -5.03 12.87
CA ILE A 284 -12.21 -4.00 12.00
C ILE A 284 -13.63 -3.60 12.39
N SER A 285 -14.13 -4.04 13.56
CA SER A 285 -15.52 -3.81 13.97
C SER A 285 -15.93 -2.33 14.03
N ASP A 286 -14.98 -1.42 14.24
CA ASP A 286 -15.25 0.02 14.25
C ASP A 286 -15.75 0.54 12.88
N GLU A 287 -15.52 -0.19 11.78
CA GLU A 287 -16.06 0.16 10.47
C GLU A 287 -17.60 0.05 10.42
N GLU A 288 -18.20 -0.87 11.20
CA GLU A 288 -19.66 -0.99 11.29
C GLU A 288 -20.30 0.27 11.90
N LEU A 289 -19.54 0.98 12.74
CA LEU A 289 -19.99 2.22 13.37
C LEU A 289 -20.09 3.37 12.37
N VAL A 290 -19.41 3.30 11.22
CA VAL A 290 -19.54 4.30 10.15
C VAL A 290 -20.97 4.34 9.61
N PHE A 291 -21.60 3.17 9.46
CA PHE A 291 -22.93 3.03 8.88
C PHE A 291 -24.04 2.84 9.93
N SER A 292 -23.72 2.99 11.22
CA SER A 292 -24.69 2.90 12.30
C SER A 292 -25.77 3.99 12.17
N GLN A 293 -27.03 3.57 12.11
CA GLN A 293 -28.18 4.49 12.04
C GLN A 293 -28.45 5.23 13.35
N THR A 294 -27.93 4.73 14.49
CA THR A 294 -28.24 5.27 15.82
C THR A 294 -27.16 6.21 16.34
N THR A 295 -25.90 6.01 15.97
CA THR A 295 -24.78 6.89 16.31
C THR A 295 -23.65 6.67 15.30
N PRO A 296 -23.71 7.25 14.10
CA PRO A 296 -22.62 7.10 13.15
C PRO A 296 -21.35 7.68 13.76
N LEU A 297 -20.25 6.94 13.72
CA LEU A 297 -18.95 7.36 14.23
C LEU A 297 -18.33 8.54 13.43
N TYR A 298 -19.07 9.08 12.45
CA TYR A 298 -18.68 10.27 11.72
C TYR A 298 -18.97 11.54 12.55
N GLY A 299 -17.92 12.04 13.20
CA GLY A 299 -17.81 13.45 13.58
C GLY A 299 -17.31 14.23 12.37
N GLY A 300 -18.21 14.93 11.69
CA GLY A 300 -17.97 15.50 10.37
C GLY A 300 -16.79 16.48 10.26
N SER A 301 -16.47 16.82 9.01
CA SER A 301 -16.25 18.24 8.77
C SER A 301 -17.48 18.98 9.32
N LEU A 302 -17.33 20.21 9.80
CA LEU A 302 -18.49 21.07 10.11
C LEU A 302 -19.45 21.23 8.92
N TRP A 303 -19.06 20.70 7.74
CA TRP A 303 -19.80 20.58 6.50
C TRP A 303 -19.76 19.13 5.98
N GLY A 304 -19.92 18.14 6.86
CA GLY A 304 -20.00 16.74 6.47
C GLY A 304 -20.94 16.61 5.29
N ILE A 305 -20.57 15.78 4.31
CA ILE A 305 -21.45 15.39 3.20
C ILE A 305 -22.84 15.19 3.79
N VAL A 306 -23.72 16.15 3.47
CA VAL A 306 -25.09 16.17 3.97
C VAL A 306 -25.73 14.88 3.49
N PRO A 307 -26.53 14.17 4.30
CA PRO A 307 -27.35 13.09 3.77
C PRO A 307 -28.06 13.59 2.52
N PHE A 308 -28.10 12.79 1.45
CA PHE A 308 -28.83 13.14 0.23
C PHE A 308 -30.31 13.30 0.59
N ALA A 309 -30.69 14.50 1.03
CA ALA A 309 -32.06 14.85 1.28
C ALA A 309 -32.69 14.97 -0.11
N LYS A 310 -33.47 13.96 -0.49
CA LYS A 310 -34.23 13.94 -1.75
C LYS A 310 -34.97 15.26 -1.97
N ASP A 311 -35.45 15.86 -0.88
CA ASP A 311 -36.23 17.09 -0.87
C ASP A 311 -35.37 18.38 -0.97
N ALA A 312 -34.08 18.30 -0.63
CA ALA A 312 -33.13 19.40 -0.84
C ALA A 312 -32.49 19.34 -2.25
N ALA A 313 -32.29 18.12 -2.79
CA ALA A 313 -31.81 17.91 -4.15
C ALA A 313 -32.79 18.44 -5.22
N THR A 314 -34.09 18.43 -4.95
CA THR A 314 -35.10 19.06 -5.82
C THR A 314 -35.00 20.59 -5.84
N THR A 315 -34.42 21.22 -4.82
CA THR A 315 -34.20 22.67 -4.77
C THR A 315 -32.92 23.13 -5.48
N HIS A 316 -31.94 22.23 -5.64
CA HIS A 316 -30.69 22.48 -6.36
C HIS A 316 -30.32 21.26 -7.23
N PRO A 317 -30.97 21.06 -8.39
CA PRO A 317 -30.67 19.95 -9.27
C PRO A 317 -29.28 20.14 -9.91
N ILE A 318 -28.39 19.18 -9.69
CA ILE A 318 -27.12 19.04 -10.42
C ILE A 318 -27.45 18.16 -11.62
N ASN A 319 -27.59 18.77 -12.80
CA ASN A 319 -28.04 18.06 -13.99
C ASN A 319 -26.90 17.31 -14.67
N THR A 320 -25.65 17.78 -14.51
CA THR A 320 -24.45 17.08 -15.00
C THR A 320 -23.22 17.37 -14.15
N THR A 321 -22.17 16.55 -14.27
CA THR A 321 -20.86 16.76 -13.63
C THR A 321 -20.16 18.07 -14.04
N ALA A 322 -20.67 18.78 -15.06
CA ALA A 322 -20.16 20.08 -15.49
C ALA A 322 -20.57 21.24 -14.57
N ASP A 323 -21.60 21.07 -13.73
CA ASP A 323 -22.12 22.12 -12.85
C ASP A 323 -21.18 22.44 -11.66
N VAL A 324 -20.07 21.71 -11.50
CA VAL A 324 -19.09 21.86 -10.40
C VAL A 324 -17.77 22.49 -10.85
N VAL A 325 -17.62 22.87 -12.12
CA VAL A 325 -16.39 23.53 -12.58
C VAL A 325 -16.53 25.04 -12.42
N LEU A 326 -15.80 25.61 -11.46
CA LEU A 326 -15.62 27.05 -11.36
C LEU A 326 -15.03 27.58 -12.67
N SER A 327 -15.77 28.50 -13.29
CA SER A 327 -15.47 29.28 -14.49
C SER A 327 -15.82 28.64 -15.84
N ASN A 328 -16.49 29.43 -16.68
CA ASN A 328 -16.77 29.17 -18.10
C ASN A 328 -15.50 29.12 -18.97
N LEU A 329 -14.36 28.66 -18.43
CA LEU A 329 -13.17 28.40 -19.22
C LEU A 329 -13.21 26.93 -19.67
N PRO A 330 -13.17 26.67 -20.99
CA PRO A 330 -13.03 25.30 -21.46
C PRO A 330 -11.73 24.73 -20.89
N LEU A 331 -11.84 23.61 -20.17
CA LEU A 331 -10.70 22.80 -19.75
C LEU A 331 -10.01 22.30 -21.01
N GLN A 332 -8.93 22.95 -21.44
CA GLN A 332 -7.97 22.32 -22.33
C GLN A 332 -7.17 21.32 -21.50
N SER A 333 -7.24 20.05 -21.87
CA SER A 333 -6.32 19.05 -21.33
C SER A 333 -4.90 19.42 -21.78
N GLU A 334 -4.04 19.84 -20.87
CA GLU A 334 -2.59 19.72 -21.07
C GLU A 334 -2.19 18.24 -20.88
N GLU A 335 -2.77 17.34 -21.68
CA GLU A 335 -2.09 16.09 -21.98
C GLU A 335 -1.03 16.43 -23.01
N LEU A 336 0.22 16.47 -22.56
CA LEU A 336 1.39 16.52 -23.41
C LEU A 336 1.30 15.42 -24.47
N PRO A 337 1.39 15.71 -25.77
CA PRO A 337 1.65 14.67 -26.76
C PRO A 337 3.15 14.36 -26.75
N GLU A 338 3.54 13.16 -26.31
CA GLU A 338 4.68 12.46 -26.94
C GLU A 338 4.22 12.08 -28.36
N VAL A 339 4.94 12.35 -29.45
CA VAL A 339 6.22 11.73 -29.85
C VAL A 339 6.93 12.62 -30.90
N VAL A 340 8.23 12.90 -30.68
CA VAL A 340 9.43 12.79 -31.56
C VAL A 340 9.16 12.87 -33.10
N GLU A 341 9.76 13.72 -33.96
CA GLU A 341 11.20 13.98 -34.18
C GLU A 341 11.46 15.00 -35.36
N ILE A 342 12.70 15.49 -35.45
CA ILE A 342 13.45 16.05 -36.62
C ILE A 342 13.39 17.57 -36.96
N ILE A 343 14.47 18.25 -36.55
CA ILE A 343 15.32 19.25 -37.25
C ILE A 343 14.73 19.97 -38.49
N GLY A 344 14.68 21.31 -38.43
CA GLY A 344 14.63 22.17 -39.62
C GLY A 344 14.49 23.67 -39.32
N HIS A 345 15.55 24.44 -39.58
CA HIS A 345 15.61 25.90 -39.56
C HIS A 345 14.53 26.60 -40.43
N THR A 346 13.97 27.72 -39.97
CA THR A 346 14.08 29.11 -40.53
C THR A 346 12.87 30.00 -40.19
N ASP A 347 13.16 31.30 -40.01
CA ASP A 347 12.29 32.42 -39.67
C ASP A 347 11.13 32.70 -40.65
N LYS A 348 10.00 33.26 -40.14
CA LYS A 348 9.35 34.50 -40.65
C LYS A 348 8.05 34.92 -39.92
N GLU A 349 7.84 36.24 -39.93
CA GLU A 349 6.80 37.10 -39.33
C GLU A 349 5.37 37.02 -39.95
N ILE A 350 4.32 37.24 -39.10
CA ILE A 350 3.13 38.17 -39.17
C ILE A 350 2.21 38.16 -40.45
N PRO A 351 0.87 38.55 -40.50
CA PRO A 351 -0.14 39.03 -39.52
C PRO A 351 -1.56 38.37 -39.57
N MET A 352 -2.43 38.86 -38.66
CA MET A 352 -3.91 38.75 -38.60
C MET A 352 -4.68 39.17 -39.86
N GLU A 353 -5.83 38.51 -40.11
CA GLU A 353 -6.98 39.13 -40.77
C GLU A 353 -8.33 38.54 -40.26
N THR A 354 -9.28 39.44 -40.02
CA THR A 354 -10.68 39.24 -39.62
C THR A 354 -11.57 38.83 -40.80
N VAL A 355 -12.50 37.87 -40.63
CA VAL A 355 -13.74 37.80 -41.44
C VAL A 355 -14.93 37.31 -40.60
N SER A 356 -16.03 38.06 -40.70
CA SER A 356 -17.32 37.92 -40.01
C SER A 356 -18.30 36.92 -40.66
N LEU A 357 -19.37 36.65 -39.89
CA LEU A 357 -20.79 36.52 -40.30
C LEU A 357 -21.26 35.20 -40.94
N HIS A 358 -22.09 34.42 -40.21
CA HIS A 358 -23.56 34.43 -40.40
C HIS A 358 -24.27 33.43 -39.46
N MET A 359 -25.31 33.91 -38.77
CA MET A 359 -26.36 33.08 -38.16
C MET A 359 -27.56 32.99 -39.11
N THR A 360 -28.19 31.81 -39.16
CA THR A 360 -29.62 31.69 -39.50
C THR A 360 -30.28 30.54 -38.74
N LYS A 361 -31.28 30.91 -37.91
CA LYS A 361 -32.60 30.29 -37.61
C LYS A 361 -32.88 28.88 -38.19
N LYS A 362 -33.60 27.96 -37.53
CA LYS A 362 -34.92 28.11 -36.86
C LYS A 362 -35.40 26.79 -36.20
N SER A 363 -36.18 26.93 -35.11
CA SER A 363 -37.38 26.18 -34.62
C SER A 363 -37.49 24.65 -34.70
N VAL A 364 -37.68 23.90 -33.60
CA VAL A 364 -38.87 23.65 -32.72
C VAL A 364 -39.95 22.69 -33.32
N MET A 365 -40.28 21.67 -32.51
CA MET A 365 -41.52 20.84 -32.32
C MET A 365 -41.29 19.34 -32.57
N ASN A 366 -41.38 18.43 -31.57
CA ASN A 366 -42.46 17.96 -30.66
C ASN A 366 -43.25 16.74 -31.19
N GLU A 367 -43.60 15.87 -30.23
CA GLU A 367 -44.54 14.74 -30.25
C GLU A 367 -44.07 13.43 -30.92
N GLU A 368 -44.48 12.22 -30.53
CA GLU A 368 -44.96 11.57 -29.30
C GLU A 368 -45.11 10.07 -29.68
N GLN A 369 -45.11 9.16 -28.69
CA GLN A 369 -45.83 7.87 -28.69
C GLN A 369 -45.45 6.70 -29.64
N ASP A 370 -44.95 5.61 -29.03
CA ASP A 370 -45.72 4.40 -28.67
C ASP A 370 -45.09 3.03 -28.98
N ALA A 371 -45.52 2.10 -28.12
CA ALA A 371 -45.15 0.72 -27.86
C ALA A 371 -45.10 -0.28 -29.03
N SER A 372 -44.32 -1.34 -28.79
CA SER A 372 -44.69 -2.76 -28.85
C SER A 372 -43.91 -3.68 -29.82
N ALA A 373 -43.25 -4.65 -29.17
CA ALA A 373 -43.27 -6.10 -29.43
C ALA A 373 -42.42 -6.77 -30.54
N GLU A 374 -41.93 -7.96 -30.14
CA GLU A 374 -41.52 -9.15 -30.91
C GLU A 374 -40.06 -9.33 -31.38
N ASN A 375 -39.31 -10.00 -30.48
CA ASN A 375 -38.63 -11.30 -30.61
C ASN A 375 -38.11 -11.86 -31.96
N GLU A 376 -36.93 -12.47 -31.84
CA GLU A 376 -36.29 -13.54 -32.64
C GLU A 376 -35.28 -13.24 -33.77
N SER A 377 -34.16 -13.97 -33.65
CA SER A 377 -33.10 -14.28 -34.62
C SER A 377 -31.95 -13.28 -34.76
N ILE A 378 -30.75 -13.71 -34.36
CA ILE A 378 -29.60 -13.97 -35.26
C ILE A 378 -28.48 -14.61 -34.43
N GLY A 379 -28.48 -15.94 -34.40
CA GLY A 379 -27.29 -16.74 -34.17
C GLY A 379 -26.57 -16.89 -35.50
N LEU A 380 -25.67 -15.95 -35.82
CA LEU A 380 -24.71 -16.02 -36.94
C LEU A 380 -23.65 -14.93 -36.74
N SER A 381 -22.78 -15.09 -35.74
CA SER A 381 -21.59 -14.23 -35.60
C SER A 381 -20.39 -14.89 -34.89
N VAL A 382 -20.53 -16.11 -34.35
CA VAL A 382 -19.45 -16.72 -33.56
C VAL A 382 -18.43 -17.51 -34.41
N PHE A 383 -18.76 -17.88 -35.65
CA PHE A 383 -17.84 -18.63 -36.53
C PHE A 383 -16.92 -17.77 -37.40
N ALA A 384 -17.18 -16.46 -37.52
CA ALA A 384 -16.31 -15.55 -38.30
C ALA A 384 -15.14 -14.99 -37.47
N LEU A 385 -15.29 -14.92 -36.13
CA LEU A 385 -14.27 -14.37 -35.23
C LEU A 385 -13.16 -15.38 -34.87
N LEU A 386 -13.41 -16.69 -34.93
CA LEU A 386 -12.39 -17.71 -34.61
C LEU A 386 -11.35 -17.90 -35.74
N SER A 387 -11.70 -17.59 -36.99
CA SER A 387 -10.83 -17.79 -38.15
C SER A 387 -9.77 -16.68 -38.30
N ALA A 388 -10.04 -15.48 -37.77
CA ALA A 388 -9.14 -14.33 -37.86
C ALA A 388 -7.99 -14.38 -36.81
N LEU A 389 -8.23 -15.00 -35.64
CA LEU A 389 -7.24 -15.11 -34.57
C LEU A 389 -6.12 -16.13 -34.85
N ILE A 390 -6.40 -17.15 -35.69
CA ILE A 390 -5.41 -18.18 -36.06
C ILE A 390 -4.38 -17.65 -37.07
N VAL A 391 -4.76 -16.67 -37.91
CA VAL A 391 -3.87 -16.06 -38.91
C VAL A 391 -2.90 -15.05 -38.28
N LEU A 392 -3.29 -14.37 -37.19
CA LEU A 392 -2.38 -13.45 -36.47
C LEU A 392 -1.29 -14.20 -35.67
N GLY A 393 -1.60 -15.38 -35.11
CA GLY A 393 -0.64 -16.16 -34.31
C GLY A 393 0.53 -16.74 -35.12
N THR A 394 0.34 -17.00 -36.42
CA THR A 394 1.37 -17.57 -37.30
C THR A 394 2.34 -16.53 -37.88
N VAL A 395 1.94 -15.24 -37.92
CA VAL A 395 2.81 -14.15 -38.38
C VAL A 395 3.78 -13.70 -37.28
N ILE A 396 3.35 -13.71 -36.01
CA ILE A 396 4.18 -13.26 -34.87
C ILE A 396 5.29 -14.29 -34.55
N SER A 397 5.02 -15.59 -34.69
CA SER A 397 6.02 -16.65 -34.44
C SER A 397 7.17 -16.67 -35.48
N ASN A 398 6.91 -16.22 -36.70
CA ASN A 398 7.92 -16.12 -37.77
C ASN A 398 8.76 -14.83 -37.74
N LEU A 399 8.36 -13.81 -36.97
CA LEU A 399 9.20 -12.61 -36.77
C LEU A 399 10.21 -12.78 -35.62
N VAL A 400 9.84 -13.51 -34.56
CA VAL A 400 10.71 -13.71 -33.38
C VAL A 400 11.90 -14.65 -33.68
N THR A 401 11.75 -15.56 -34.64
CA THR A 401 12.83 -16.48 -35.05
C THR A 401 13.87 -15.87 -35.99
N ARG A 402 13.67 -14.63 -36.48
CA ARG A 402 14.62 -13.94 -37.38
C ARG A 402 15.55 -12.93 -36.68
N PHE A 403 15.39 -12.66 -35.39
CA PHE A 403 16.21 -11.67 -34.65
C PHE A 403 17.25 -12.26 -33.68
N SER A 404 17.44 -13.59 -33.63
CA SER A 404 18.38 -14.26 -32.71
C SER A 404 19.60 -14.90 -33.40
N ARG A 405 20.11 -14.29 -34.48
CA ARG A 405 21.40 -14.66 -35.09
C ARG A 405 22.07 -13.42 -35.67
N ASP A 406 22.83 -12.70 -34.85
CA ASP A 406 24.17 -12.24 -35.26
C ASP A 406 25.00 -11.84 -34.04
N GLU A 407 26.18 -12.44 -33.95
CA GLU A 407 27.24 -12.18 -32.98
C GLU A 407 28.11 -11.00 -33.45
N THR A 408 28.84 -10.40 -32.50
CA THR A 408 30.01 -9.50 -32.62
C THR A 408 29.80 -8.03 -33.06
N TYR A 409 30.06 -7.08 -32.15
CA TYR A 409 31.27 -6.25 -32.19
C TYR A 409 31.52 -5.42 -30.91
N ASN A 410 32.80 -5.21 -30.63
CA ASN A 410 33.43 -4.49 -29.51
C ASN A 410 33.32 -2.95 -29.58
N ARG A 411 33.53 -2.31 -28.41
CA ARG A 411 34.08 -0.95 -28.15
C ARG A 411 33.26 0.29 -28.57
N LEU A 412 32.91 1.16 -27.61
CA LEU A 412 33.58 2.46 -27.34
C LEU A 412 32.82 3.32 -26.30
N ILE A 413 33.62 3.82 -25.33
CA ILE A 413 33.42 4.89 -24.32
C ILE A 413 32.53 4.55 -23.13
#